data_AF-A0A533WJ78-F1
#
_entry.id   AF-A0A533WJ78-F1
#
_cell.length_a   1.000
_cell.length_b   1.000
_cell.length_c   1.000
_cell.angle_alpha   90.00
_cell.angle_beta   90.00
_cell.angle_gamma   90.00
#
_symmetry.space_group_name_H-M   'P 1'
#
loop_
_entity.id
_entity.type
_entity.pdbx_description
1 polymer ?
#
loop_
_entity_poly.entity_id
_entity_poly.type
_entity_poly.pdbx_seq_one_letter_code
_entity_poly.pdbx_strand_id
1 'polypeptide(L)'
;MAAAVVRDIMTKQIVMIDHDKSALEAAMIMAEKGISSVFVVRDGDPVGIVSERDFIKKICAKELPIAQVKIGDIMSKILTTADPEMPIEVAVQRMVNHNIRRLPIME
;
A
#
# COMPACT_ATOMS: atom_id res chain seq x y z
N MET A 1 -19.10 -24.65 9.57
CA MET A 1 -19.21 -23.33 8.93
C MET A 1 -17.98 -23.15 8.07
N ALA A 2 -18.12 -22.73 6.81
CA ALA A 2 -16.95 -22.41 5.98
C ALA A 2 -16.21 -21.24 6.64
N ALA A 3 -14.90 -21.35 6.80
CA ALA A 3 -14.08 -20.24 7.29
C ALA A 3 -14.14 -19.12 6.26
N ALA A 4 -14.47 -17.89 6.68
CA ALA A 4 -14.46 -16.74 5.80
C ALA A 4 -13.03 -16.46 5.32
N VAL A 5 -12.88 -16.18 4.03
CA VAL A 5 -11.59 -15.97 3.37
C VAL A 5 -11.38 -14.49 3.07
N VAL A 6 -10.13 -14.10 2.82
CA VAL A 6 -9.78 -12.70 2.54
C VAL A 6 -10.51 -12.16 1.32
N ARG A 7 -10.78 -13.00 0.30
CA ARG A 7 -11.57 -12.64 -0.90
C ARG A 7 -12.93 -12.02 -0.57
N ASP A 8 -13.54 -12.43 0.54
CA ASP A 8 -14.88 -11.98 0.95
C ASP A 8 -14.89 -10.52 1.44
N ILE A 9 -13.74 -10.02 1.92
CA ILE A 9 -13.64 -8.69 2.56
C ILE A 9 -12.56 -7.78 1.96
N MET A 10 -11.77 -8.26 1.00
CA MET A 10 -10.69 -7.48 0.41
C MET A 10 -11.21 -6.31 -0.44
N THR A 11 -10.41 -5.24 -0.50
CA THR A 11 -10.63 -4.15 -1.44
C THR A 11 -10.24 -4.60 -2.85
N LYS A 12 -11.20 -4.61 -3.79
CA LYS A 12 -10.98 -5.06 -5.18
C LYS A 12 -10.45 -3.96 -6.10
N GLN A 13 -10.80 -2.70 -5.84
CA GLN A 13 -10.31 -1.57 -6.62
C GLN A 13 -8.97 -1.10 -6.04
N ILE A 14 -7.90 -1.53 -6.69
CA ILE A 14 -6.54 -1.16 -6.31
C ILE A 14 -6.16 0.12 -7.04
N VAL A 15 -5.61 1.08 -6.30
CA VAL A 15 -5.08 2.31 -6.88
C VAL A 15 -3.57 2.18 -6.98
N MET A 16 -3.09 2.37 -8.21
CA MET A 16 -1.69 2.25 -8.57
C MET A 16 -1.17 3.59 -9.05
N ILE A 17 0.12 3.83 -8.79
CA ILE A 17 0.85 5.00 -9.29
C ILE A 17 2.22 4.56 -9.79
N ASP A 18 2.67 5.13 -10.90
CA ASP A 18 3.99 4.86 -11.46
C ASP A 18 5.12 5.29 -10.51
N HIS A 19 6.19 4.49 -10.47
CA HIS A 19 7.37 4.67 -9.62
C HIS A 19 7.99 6.07 -9.71
N ASP A 20 8.01 6.67 -10.91
CA ASP A 20 8.70 7.93 -11.16
C ASP A 20 7.83 9.15 -10.94
N LYS A 21 6.55 8.96 -10.59
CA LYS A 21 5.64 10.04 -10.21
C LYS A 21 6.05 10.67 -8.88
N SER A 22 5.62 11.92 -8.69
CA SER A 22 5.93 12.64 -7.45
C SER A 22 5.09 12.13 -6.28
N ALA A 23 5.61 12.31 -5.07
CA ALA A 23 4.84 12.07 -3.86
C ALA A 23 3.62 13.00 -3.75
N LEU A 24 3.68 14.19 -4.33
CA LEU A 24 2.53 15.10 -4.39
C LEU A 24 1.40 14.51 -5.23
N GLU A 25 1.70 13.96 -6.41
CA GLU A 25 0.70 13.27 -7.24
C GLU A 25 0.05 12.10 -6.48
N ALA A 26 0.84 11.30 -5.76
CA ALA A 26 0.30 10.24 -4.93
C ALA A 26 -0.63 10.77 -3.82
N ALA A 27 -0.23 11.84 -3.12
CA ALA A 27 -1.05 12.45 -2.07
C ALA A 27 -2.37 13.01 -2.62
N MET A 28 -2.35 13.63 -3.81
CA MET A 28 -3.57 14.11 -4.47
C MET A 28 -4.52 12.97 -4.83
N ILE A 29 -4.00 11.87 -5.40
CA ILE A 29 -4.80 10.68 -5.72
C ILE A 29 -5.40 10.08 -4.45
N MET A 30 -4.62 10.00 -3.37
CA MET A 30 -5.08 9.47 -2.09
C MET A 30 -6.21 10.32 -1.50
N ALA A 31 -6.08 11.64 -1.55
CA ALA A 31 -7.09 12.58 -1.09
C ALA A 31 -8.37 12.51 -1.94
N GLU A 32 -8.24 12.52 -3.27
CA GLU A 32 -9.36 12.46 -4.21
C GLU A 32 -10.17 11.16 -4.05
N LYS A 33 -9.48 10.02 -3.89
CA LYS A 33 -10.12 8.71 -3.80
C LYS A 33 -10.50 8.30 -2.37
N GLY A 34 -10.16 9.10 -1.36
CA GLY A 34 -10.43 8.78 0.05
C GLY A 34 -9.72 7.51 0.53
N ILE A 35 -8.49 7.27 0.08
CA ILE A 35 -7.69 6.08 0.42
C ILE A 35 -6.43 6.46 1.20
N SER A 36 -5.97 5.55 2.06
CA SER A 36 -4.79 5.77 2.90
C SER A 36 -3.51 5.06 2.43
N SER A 37 -3.56 4.41 1.26
CA SER A 37 -2.40 3.76 0.65
C SER A 37 -2.55 3.58 -0.86
N VAL A 38 -1.44 3.61 -1.58
CA VAL A 38 -1.36 3.35 -3.02
C VAL A 38 -0.25 2.35 -3.32
N PHE A 39 -0.47 1.50 -4.31
CA PHE A 39 0.57 0.63 -4.85
C PHE A 39 1.46 1.42 -5.80
N VAL A 40 2.76 1.23 -5.67
CA VAL A 40 3.75 1.79 -6.58
C VAL A 40 4.12 0.72 -7.59
N VAL A 41 4.00 1.04 -8.88
CA VAL A 41 4.27 0.14 -9.99
C VAL A 41 5.45 0.60 -10.82
N ARG A 42 6.14 -0.35 -11.46
CA ARG A 42 7.13 -0.09 -12.50
C ARG A 42 6.92 -1.11 -13.60
N ASP A 43 6.84 -0.66 -14.85
CA ASP A 43 6.60 -1.52 -16.02
C ASP A 43 5.32 -2.38 -15.91
N GLY A 44 4.34 -1.90 -15.14
CA GLY A 44 3.07 -2.60 -14.88
C GLY A 44 3.08 -3.50 -13.65
N ASP A 45 4.24 -3.79 -13.07
CA ASP A 45 4.38 -4.66 -11.91
C ASP A 45 4.42 -3.89 -10.58
N PRO A 46 3.74 -4.36 -9.53
CA PRO A 46 3.79 -3.74 -8.20
C PRO A 46 5.16 -3.94 -7.55
N VAL A 47 5.90 -2.85 -7.38
CA VAL A 47 7.25 -2.83 -6.77
C VAL A 47 7.25 -2.35 -5.33
N GLY A 48 6.15 -1.74 -4.86
CA GLY A 48 6.05 -1.25 -3.51
C GLY A 48 4.66 -0.76 -3.12
N ILE A 49 4.54 -0.30 -1.89
CA ILE A 49 3.35 0.34 -1.34
C ILE A 49 3.77 1.59 -0.56
N VAL A 50 2.95 2.64 -0.65
CA VAL A 50 3.08 3.86 0.15
C VAL A 50 1.81 4.04 0.95
N SER A 51 1.96 4.42 2.21
CA SER A 51 0.86 4.76 3.11
C SER A 51 1.03 6.16 3.70
N GLU A 52 0.00 6.69 4.34
CA GLU A 52 0.07 7.96 5.09
C GLU A 52 1.27 8.03 6.06
N ARG A 53 1.63 6.89 6.67
CA ARG A 53 2.78 6.80 7.58
C ARG A 53 4.10 7.10 6.88
N ASP A 54 4.25 6.71 5.62
CA ASP A 54 5.45 6.97 4.84
C ASP A 54 5.57 8.47 4.53
N PHE A 55 4.46 9.15 4.19
CA PHE A 55 4.46 10.61 4.04
C PHE A 55 4.91 11.33 5.31
N ILE A 56 4.35 10.96 6.46
CA ILE A 56 4.70 11.56 7.75
C ILE A 56 6.19 11.34 8.05
N LYS A 57 6.68 10.10 7.94
CA LYS A 57 8.05 9.74 8.37
C LYS A 57 9.15 10.11 7.38
N LYS A 58 8.87 10.02 6.09
CA LYS A 58 9.89 10.13 5.03
C LYS A 58 9.88 11.48 4.33
N ILE A 59 8.77 12.23 4.39
CA ILE A 59 8.68 13.58 3.81
C ILE A 59 8.54 14.63 4.92
N CYS A 60 7.45 14.62 5.68
CA CYS A 60 7.13 15.70 6.61
C CYS A 60 8.18 15.84 7.71
N ALA A 61 8.56 14.73 8.36
CA ALA A 61 9.59 14.73 9.40
C ALA A 61 11.00 15.09 8.91
N LYS A 62 11.22 15.13 7.59
CA LYS A 62 12.49 15.47 6.95
C LYS A 62 12.43 16.80 6.20
N GLU A 63 11.30 17.51 6.24
CA GLU A 63 11.07 18.78 5.54
C GLU A 63 11.37 18.73 4.03
N LEU A 64 11.13 17.58 3.39
CA LEU A 64 11.42 17.42 1.96
C LEU A 64 10.35 18.10 1.08
N PRO A 65 10.74 18.69 -0.06
CA PRO A 65 9.80 19.26 -1.03
C PRO A 65 9.00 18.15 -1.72
N ILE A 66 7.77 17.90 -1.26
CA ILE A 66 6.92 16.77 -1.70
C ILE A 66 6.73 16.66 -3.23
N ALA A 67 6.75 17.79 -3.95
CA ALA A 67 6.61 17.83 -5.40
C ALA A 67 7.84 17.30 -6.15
N GLN A 68 9.02 17.27 -5.52
CA GLN A 68 10.29 16.84 -6.13
C GLN A 68 10.71 15.43 -5.69
N VAL A 69 10.07 14.89 -4.65
CA VAL A 69 10.34 13.53 -4.16
C VAL A 69 9.60 12.53 -5.04
N LYS A 70 10.31 11.55 -5.60
CA LYS A 70 9.65 10.43 -6.30
C LYS A 70 8.95 9.52 -5.31
N ILE A 71 7.79 9.03 -5.69
CA ILE A 71 7.00 8.12 -4.86
C ILE A 71 7.75 6.80 -4.60
N GLY A 72 8.54 6.35 -5.57
CA GLY A 72 9.40 5.18 -5.45
C GLY A 72 10.50 5.30 -4.38
N ASP A 73 10.96 6.51 -4.08
CA ASP A 73 12.01 6.72 -3.06
C ASP A 73 11.48 6.57 -1.63
N ILE A 74 10.17 6.78 -1.45
CA ILE A 74 9.51 6.69 -0.15
C ILE A 74 8.68 5.41 0.00
N MET A 75 8.56 4.59 -1.04
CA MET A 75 7.82 3.34 -0.96
C MET A 75 8.48 2.36 0.00
N SER A 76 7.67 1.44 0.49
CA SER A 76 8.13 0.26 1.21
C SER A 76 7.93 -0.95 0.31
N LYS A 77 8.91 -1.86 0.31
CA LYS A 77 8.78 -3.13 -0.43
C LYS A 77 7.61 -3.94 0.12
N ILE A 78 6.93 -4.67 -0.75
CA ILE A 78 5.87 -5.60 -0.35
C ILE A 78 6.56 -6.86 0.21
N LEU A 79 6.67 -6.94 1.54
CA LEU A 79 7.34 -8.06 2.23
C LEU A 79 6.37 -9.16 2.68
N THR A 80 5.10 -8.82 2.82
CA THR A 80 4.06 -9.73 3.29
C THR A 80 2.84 -9.56 2.39
N THR A 81 2.38 -10.67 1.83
CA THR A 81 1.17 -10.74 1.01
C THR A 81 0.23 -11.80 1.57
N ALA A 82 -0.99 -11.88 1.05
CA ALA A 82 -1.87 -13.02 1.24
C ALA A 82 -2.47 -13.45 -0.10
N ASP A 83 -2.82 -14.73 -0.16
CA ASP A 83 -3.63 -15.29 -1.24
C ASP A 83 -5.12 -15.00 -0.96
N PRO A 84 -5.98 -14.80 -1.98
CA PRO A 84 -7.41 -14.54 -1.77
C PRO A 84 -8.16 -15.61 -0.96
N GLU A 85 -7.76 -16.88 -1.06
CA GLU A 85 -8.35 -18.01 -0.31
C GLU A 85 -7.78 -18.16 1.10
N MET A 86 -6.83 -17.30 1.50
CA MET A 86 -6.32 -17.28 2.86
C MET A 86 -7.46 -17.03 3.87
N PRO A 87 -7.58 -17.83 4.95
CA PRO A 87 -8.54 -17.54 6.01
C PRO A 87 -8.29 -16.18 6.65
N ILE A 88 -9.35 -15.44 6.96
CA ILE A 88 -9.26 -14.08 7.53
C ILE A 88 -8.43 -14.06 8.82
N GLU A 89 -8.59 -15.07 9.69
CA GLU A 89 -7.85 -15.19 10.95
C GLU A 89 -6.32 -15.24 10.73
N VAL A 90 -5.88 -15.96 9.70
CA VAL A 90 -4.45 -16.07 9.33
C VAL A 90 -3.94 -14.72 8.79
N ALA A 91 -4.74 -14.03 7.99
CA ALA A 91 -4.41 -12.70 7.48
C ALA A 91 -4.27 -11.68 8.63
N VAL A 92 -5.19 -11.69 9.60
CA VAL A 92 -5.13 -10.84 10.80
C VAL A 92 -3.88 -11.14 11.60
N GLN A 93 -3.54 -12.41 11.82
CA GLN A 93 -2.33 -12.80 12.55
C GLN A 93 -1.06 -12.29 11.85
N ARG A 94 -0.98 -12.39 10.51
CA ARG A 94 0.11 -11.81 9.73
C ARG A 94 0.20 -10.29 9.92
N MET A 95 -0.93 -9.59 9.84
CA MET A 95 -0.97 -8.14 10.02
C MET A 95 -0.42 -7.72 11.39
N VAL A 96 -0.81 -8.43 12.46
CA VAL A 96 -0.32 -8.19 13.83
C VAL A 96 1.18 -8.48 13.94
N ASN A 97 1.62 -9.66 13.49
CA ASN A 97 3.02 -10.09 13.60
C ASN A 97 3.99 -9.17 12.85
N HIS A 98 3.55 -8.64 11.71
CA HIS A 98 4.36 -7.73 10.88
C HIS A 98 4.10 -6.24 11.18
N ASN A 99 3.21 -5.93 12.13
CA ASN A 99 2.81 -4.56 12.52
C ASN A 99 2.37 -3.70 11.30
N ILE A 100 1.59 -4.32 10.40
CA ILE A 100 1.05 -3.70 9.20
C ILE A 100 -0.47 -3.56 9.30
N ARG A 101 -0.99 -2.49 8.72
CA ARG A 101 -2.43 -2.20 8.68
C ARG A 101 -3.09 -2.53 7.35
N ARG A 102 -2.28 -2.89 6.36
CA ARG A 102 -2.68 -3.27 5.01
C ARG A 102 -1.92 -4.52 4.65
N LEU A 103 -2.61 -5.49 4.07
CA LEU A 103 -2.02 -6.73 3.59
C LEU A 103 -2.32 -6.84 2.08
N PRO A 104 -1.33 -6.59 1.22
CA PRO A 104 -1.48 -6.80 -0.22
C PRO A 104 -1.93 -8.22 -0.55
N ILE A 105 -2.89 -8.34 -1.46
CA ILE A 105 -3.40 -9.64 -1.94
C ILE A 105 -2.84 -9.89 -3.33
N MET A 106 -2.27 -11.08 -3.54
CA MET A 106 -1.66 -11.51 -4.81
C MET A 106 -2.08 -12.96 -5.09
N GLU A 107 -2.28 -13.31 -6.36
CA GLU A 107 -2.51 -14.68 -6.86
C GLU A 107 -1.19 -15.34 -7.28
#